data_AF-A0A0A0DS59-F1
#
_entry.id   AF-A0A0A0DS59-F1
#
_cell.length_a   1.000
_cell.length_b   1.000
_cell.length_c   1.000
_cell.angle_alpha   90.00
_cell.angle_beta   90.00
_cell.angle_gamma   90.00
#
_symmetry.space_group_name_H-M   'P 1'
#
loop_
_entity.id
_entity.type
_entity.pdbx_description
1 polymer ?
#
loop_
_entity_poly.entity_id
_entity_poly.type
_entity_poly.pdbx_seq_one_letter_code
_entity_poly.pdbx_strand_id
1 'polypeptide(L)'
;MQAIAVSCRFVQMRSKPFNLERVMLSFKPALLATVLAASSLAAQATAVNLAANAQWQAFGVDSFSSLSSGTEWIDNNDSSAVGFGTPLSFTFTIVDGFVGQLTVVDASLAGDTFKVFSNGQLLGSTSSVPVQVYGSAPDVGYDYDAALQNSAFSRGVFTLGAGSYSITGALAQSLMIDDGMGGLSPLNATAGAVKLSVSAVPEPSSLALVFAALGVTWLVSRRTETR
;
A
#
# COMPACT_ATOMS: atom_id res chain seq x y z
N MET A 1 -38.90 -35.23 52.48
CA MET A 1 -37.65 -34.76 53.12
C MET A 1 -37.57 -33.26 52.95
N GLN A 2 -37.29 -32.56 54.04
CA GLN A 2 -37.66 -31.17 54.32
C GLN A 2 -36.71 -30.13 53.70
N ALA A 3 -37.29 -28.99 53.30
CA ALA A 3 -36.61 -27.78 52.86
C ALA A 3 -36.02 -27.02 54.07
N ILE A 4 -34.79 -26.52 53.94
CA ILE A 4 -34.11 -25.69 54.94
C ILE A 4 -34.03 -24.26 54.39
N ALA A 5 -34.73 -23.34 55.05
CA ALA A 5 -34.68 -21.90 54.83
C ALA A 5 -33.59 -21.28 55.71
N VAL A 6 -32.74 -20.42 55.13
CA VAL A 6 -31.74 -19.64 55.88
C VAL A 6 -32.19 -18.19 55.96
N SER A 7 -32.39 -17.73 57.20
CA SER A 7 -32.90 -16.42 57.59
C SER A 7 -31.80 -15.36 57.53
N CYS A 8 -32.01 -14.32 56.73
CA CYS A 8 -31.17 -13.13 56.63
C CYS A 8 -31.44 -12.18 57.81
N ARG A 9 -30.42 -11.86 58.61
CA ARG A 9 -30.54 -10.96 59.77
C ARG A 9 -29.99 -9.58 59.43
N PHE A 10 -30.89 -8.62 59.28
CA PHE A 10 -30.61 -7.22 58.99
C PHE A 10 -30.22 -6.50 60.29
N VAL A 11 -29.00 -5.94 60.37
CA VAL A 11 -28.54 -5.13 61.51
C VAL A 11 -28.65 -3.65 61.13
N GLN A 12 -29.62 -2.98 61.75
CA GLN A 12 -29.88 -1.55 61.59
C GLN A 12 -29.03 -0.75 62.60
N MET A 13 -28.05 0.03 62.12
CA MET A 13 -27.28 0.95 62.96
C MET A 13 -27.80 2.38 62.85
N ARG A 14 -28.01 2.99 64.02
CA ARG A 14 -28.49 4.36 64.26
C ARG A 14 -27.53 5.43 63.73
N SER A 15 -28.08 6.40 62.99
CA SER A 15 -27.44 7.66 62.63
C SER A 15 -27.34 8.62 63.82
N LYS A 16 -26.18 9.24 64.01
CA LYS A 16 -26.00 10.47 64.81
C LYS A 16 -25.73 11.64 63.84
N PRO A 17 -26.41 12.80 63.97
CA PRO A 17 -26.08 14.00 63.20
C PRO A 17 -25.18 14.92 64.04
N PHE A 18 -24.12 15.51 63.45
CA PHE A 18 -23.67 16.84 63.87
C PHE A 18 -22.66 17.50 62.93
N ASN A 19 -23.07 18.71 62.50
CA ASN A 19 -22.34 19.95 62.17
C ASN A 19 -21.35 20.03 61.01
N LEU A 20 -21.85 20.70 59.96
CA LEU A 20 -21.10 21.66 59.14
C LEU A 20 -20.59 22.81 60.02
N GLU A 21 -19.28 23.01 60.06
CA GLU A 21 -18.64 24.28 59.71
C GLU A 21 -17.12 24.17 59.89
N ARG A 22 -16.40 24.83 58.97
CA ARG A 22 -15.03 25.34 59.16
C ARG A 22 -13.92 24.29 59.09
N VAL A 23 -13.23 24.23 57.95
CA VAL A 23 -11.89 24.81 57.75
C VAL A 23 -11.55 24.65 56.26
N MET A 24 -11.42 25.78 55.56
CA MET A 24 -10.82 25.86 54.25
C MET A 24 -9.36 25.38 54.34
N LEU A 25 -9.06 24.25 53.72
CA LEU A 25 -7.69 23.84 53.41
C LEU A 25 -7.57 23.76 51.89
N SER A 26 -6.88 24.76 51.37
CA SER A 26 -6.44 24.94 49.99
C SER A 26 -5.60 23.74 49.54
N PHE A 27 -6.23 22.81 48.82
CA PHE A 27 -5.52 21.77 48.08
C PHE A 27 -5.21 22.30 46.68
N LYS A 28 -3.96 22.73 46.49
CA LYS A 28 -3.39 22.93 45.15
C LYS A 28 -3.35 21.56 44.45
N PRO A 29 -4.03 21.34 43.32
CA PRO A 29 -3.82 20.13 42.55
C PRO A 29 -2.47 20.27 41.86
N ALA A 30 -1.43 19.74 42.50
CA ALA A 30 -0.14 19.55 41.86
C ALA A 30 -0.31 18.52 40.74
N LEU A 31 0.13 18.90 39.54
CA LEU A 31 0.17 18.11 38.33
C LEU A 31 0.64 16.67 38.61
N LEU A 32 -0.18 15.69 38.20
CA LEU A 32 0.28 14.36 37.86
C LEU A 32 -0.24 14.03 36.45
N ALA A 33 0.26 14.76 35.46
CA ALA A 33 0.12 14.39 34.05
C ALA A 33 1.29 13.48 33.68
N THR A 34 1.22 12.21 34.11
CA THR A 34 2.14 11.18 33.64
C THR A 34 1.74 10.88 32.20
N VAL A 35 2.49 11.48 31.26
CA VAL A 35 2.37 11.27 29.82
C VAL A 35 2.48 9.78 29.56
N LEU A 36 1.34 9.14 29.32
CA LEU A 36 1.28 7.85 28.66
C LEU A 36 1.67 8.12 27.20
N ALA A 37 2.98 8.22 26.94
CA ALA A 37 3.51 8.16 25.59
C ALA A 37 3.25 6.73 25.11
N ALA A 38 2.05 6.51 24.60
CA ALA A 38 1.76 5.36 23.77
C ALA A 38 2.83 5.38 22.67
N SER A 39 3.75 4.42 22.75
CA SER A 39 4.60 4.03 21.65
C SER A 39 3.67 3.63 20.51
N SER A 40 3.27 4.62 19.71
CA SER A 40 2.76 4.39 18.38
C SER A 40 3.92 3.81 17.61
N LEU A 41 4.02 2.49 17.64
CA LEU A 41 4.70 1.74 16.61
C LEU A 41 3.93 2.08 15.33
N ALA A 42 4.30 3.16 14.65
CA ALA A 42 3.92 3.33 13.28
C ALA A 42 4.36 2.03 12.59
N ALA A 43 3.40 1.30 12.01
CA ALA A 43 3.70 0.10 11.24
C ALA A 43 4.78 0.50 10.23
N GLN A 44 6.01 0.02 10.44
CA GLN A 44 7.12 0.35 9.56
C GLN A 44 6.91 -0.48 8.30
N ALA A 45 6.58 0.20 7.21
CA ALA A 45 6.58 -0.43 5.91
C ALA A 45 8.02 -0.75 5.51
N THR A 46 8.26 -1.95 4.98
CA THR A 46 9.52 -2.25 4.30
C THR A 46 9.55 -1.42 3.01
N ALA A 47 10.59 -0.58 2.87
CA ALA A 47 10.79 0.23 1.68
C ALA A 47 11.90 -0.40 0.82
N VAL A 48 11.55 -0.75 -0.41
CA VAL A 48 12.48 -1.27 -1.43
C VAL A 48 12.71 -0.19 -2.47
N ASN A 49 13.96 0.08 -2.82
CA ASN A 49 14.27 0.96 -3.94
C ASN A 49 14.03 0.21 -5.26
N LEU A 50 13.09 0.69 -6.07
CA LEU A 50 12.75 0.07 -7.36
C LEU A 50 13.60 0.68 -8.46
N ALA A 51 14.54 -0.12 -8.99
CA ALA A 51 15.40 0.32 -10.07
C ALA A 51 14.62 0.52 -11.39
N ALA A 52 14.93 1.58 -12.12
CA ALA A 52 14.34 1.91 -13.43
C ALA A 52 14.98 1.11 -14.59
N ASN A 53 15.23 -0.19 -14.39
CA ASN A 53 15.96 -1.08 -15.30
C ASN A 53 15.08 -2.19 -15.91
N ALA A 54 13.75 -2.04 -15.82
CA ALA A 54 12.76 -3.01 -16.27
C ALA A 54 12.87 -4.41 -15.65
N GLN A 55 13.62 -4.57 -14.55
CA GLN A 55 13.67 -5.82 -13.80
C GLN A 55 12.45 -5.93 -12.89
N TRP A 56 11.96 -7.17 -12.73
CA TRP A 56 10.86 -7.47 -11.85
C TRP A 56 11.30 -7.48 -10.39
N GLN A 57 10.50 -6.85 -9.55
CA GLN A 57 10.59 -6.92 -8.11
C GLN A 57 9.30 -7.54 -7.57
N ALA A 58 9.44 -8.66 -6.88
CA ALA A 58 8.31 -9.41 -6.36
C ALA A 58 7.67 -8.71 -5.14
N PHE A 59 6.37 -8.95 -4.97
CA PHE A 59 5.62 -8.71 -3.74
C PHE A 59 4.73 -9.92 -3.46
N GLY A 60 4.37 -10.10 -2.19
CA GLY A 60 3.33 -11.06 -1.81
C GLY A 60 2.12 -10.36 -1.21
N VAL A 61 1.00 -11.06 -1.23
CA VAL A 61 -0.13 -10.80 -0.35
C VAL A 61 -0.37 -12.09 0.41
N ASP A 62 -0.57 -12.01 1.71
CA ASP A 62 -1.06 -13.11 2.52
C ASP A 62 -1.65 -12.55 3.81
N SER A 63 -2.97 -12.64 3.94
CA SER A 63 -3.68 -12.11 5.11
C SER A 63 -3.31 -12.78 6.44
N PHE A 64 -2.77 -14.00 6.41
CA PHE A 64 -2.29 -14.69 7.61
C PHE A 64 -0.90 -14.23 8.02
N SER A 65 -0.04 -13.95 7.04
CA SER A 65 1.33 -13.49 7.27
C SER A 65 1.41 -11.98 7.48
N SER A 66 0.42 -11.20 7.01
CA SER A 66 0.37 -9.75 7.20
C SER A 66 0.29 -9.37 8.68
N LEU A 67 1.20 -8.49 9.11
CA LEU A 67 1.18 -7.93 10.47
C LEU A 67 -0.03 -7.01 10.72
N SER A 68 -0.69 -6.53 9.66
CA SER A 68 -1.93 -5.75 9.77
C SER A 68 -3.19 -6.62 9.65
N SER A 69 -3.02 -7.92 9.35
CA SER A 69 -4.09 -8.84 8.97
C SER A 69 -4.91 -8.37 7.76
N GLY A 70 -4.31 -7.52 6.93
CA GLY A 70 -4.91 -6.98 5.72
C GLY A 70 -4.52 -7.77 4.47
N THR A 71 -4.85 -7.20 3.31
CA THR A 71 -4.49 -7.74 2.00
C THR A 71 -3.59 -6.81 1.21
N GLU A 72 -2.86 -5.94 1.91
CA GLU A 72 -1.79 -5.13 1.33
C GLU A 72 -0.64 -6.00 0.82
N TRP A 73 0.16 -5.42 -0.07
CA TRP A 73 1.45 -6.00 -0.40
C TRP A 73 2.33 -6.03 0.84
N ILE A 74 2.96 -7.16 1.09
CA ILE A 74 3.84 -7.40 2.23
C ILE A 74 5.19 -7.93 1.78
N ASP A 75 6.21 -7.75 2.63
CA ASP A 75 7.47 -8.47 2.50
C ASP A 75 7.29 -9.87 3.08
N ASN A 76 7.24 -10.88 2.22
CA ASN A 76 7.12 -12.28 2.61
C ASN A 76 8.20 -13.17 1.97
N ASN A 77 9.32 -12.57 1.55
CA ASN A 77 10.35 -13.27 0.79
C ASN A 77 11.22 -14.19 1.67
N ASP A 78 11.38 -13.87 2.95
CA ASP A 78 12.09 -14.70 3.93
C ASP A 78 11.34 -14.73 5.27
N SER A 79 10.78 -15.89 5.63
CA SER A 79 10.05 -16.08 6.88
C SER A 79 10.90 -15.90 8.15
N SER A 80 12.22 -15.88 8.02
CA SER A 80 13.16 -15.65 9.12
C SER A 80 13.53 -14.17 9.26
N ALA A 81 13.18 -13.33 8.29
CA ALA A 81 13.51 -11.91 8.33
C ALA A 81 12.65 -11.17 9.35
N VAL A 82 13.25 -10.18 10.02
CA VAL A 82 12.55 -9.33 11.00
C VAL A 82 11.41 -8.52 10.35
N GLY A 83 11.51 -8.27 9.04
CA GLY A 83 10.49 -7.58 8.25
C GLY A 83 9.40 -8.50 7.67
N PHE A 84 9.39 -9.79 7.98
CA PHE A 84 8.37 -10.69 7.43
C PHE A 84 6.96 -10.23 7.83
N GLY A 85 6.08 -10.11 6.84
CA GLY A 85 4.70 -9.69 7.01
C GLY A 85 4.48 -8.18 7.12
N THR A 86 5.52 -7.35 7.07
CA THR A 86 5.35 -5.89 7.11
C THR A 86 4.79 -5.39 5.77
N PRO A 87 4.00 -4.31 5.74
CA PRO A 87 3.57 -3.67 4.50
C PRO A 87 4.77 -3.31 3.62
N LEU A 88 4.68 -3.58 2.32
CA LEU A 88 5.74 -3.34 1.35
C LEU A 88 5.47 -2.08 0.53
N SER A 89 6.50 -1.26 0.37
CA SER A 89 6.48 -0.08 -0.50
C SER A 89 7.67 -0.06 -1.45
N PHE A 90 7.43 0.30 -2.70
CA PHE A 90 8.46 0.48 -3.72
C PHE A 90 8.69 1.96 -3.94
N THR A 91 9.92 2.41 -3.69
CA THR A 91 10.28 3.82 -3.76
C THR A 91 11.21 4.08 -4.93
N PHE A 92 11.02 5.21 -5.61
CA PHE A 92 11.90 5.67 -6.69
C PHE A 92 11.64 7.14 -7.01
N THR A 93 12.53 7.73 -7.80
CA THR A 93 12.39 9.09 -8.34
C THR A 93 12.52 9.05 -9.86
N ILE A 94 11.63 9.76 -10.55
CA ILE A 94 11.74 10.06 -11.98
C ILE A 94 12.19 11.51 -12.10
N VAL A 95 13.33 11.73 -12.74
CA VAL A 95 13.88 13.08 -12.93
C VAL A 95 13.13 13.84 -14.03
N ASP A 96 13.20 15.16 -14.00
CA ASP A 96 12.60 16.02 -15.02
C ASP A 96 13.10 15.66 -16.43
N GLY A 97 12.20 15.73 -17.41
CA GLY A 97 12.49 15.33 -18.79
C GLY A 97 12.40 13.82 -19.04
N PHE A 98 11.96 13.02 -18.06
CA PHE A 98 11.71 11.59 -18.23
C PHE A 98 10.26 11.22 -17.87
N VAL A 99 9.83 10.09 -18.42
CA VAL A 99 8.54 9.44 -18.12
C VAL A 99 8.81 8.01 -17.67
N GLY A 100 8.14 7.59 -16.60
CA GLY A 100 8.18 6.24 -16.08
C GLY A 100 6.96 5.43 -16.51
N GLN A 101 7.17 4.16 -16.78
CA GLN A 101 6.15 3.14 -16.98
C GLN A 101 6.27 2.14 -15.84
N LEU A 102 5.35 2.24 -14.87
CA LEU A 102 5.20 1.26 -13.80
C LEU A 102 4.28 0.14 -14.30
N THR A 103 4.81 -1.09 -14.34
CA THR A 103 4.02 -2.27 -14.67
C THR A 103 3.81 -3.09 -13.40
N VAL A 104 2.59 -3.55 -13.17
CA VAL A 104 2.19 -4.43 -12.06
C VAL A 104 1.51 -5.65 -12.67
N VAL A 105 1.84 -6.85 -12.20
CA VAL A 105 1.27 -8.09 -12.71
C VAL A 105 0.92 -9.05 -11.57
N ASP A 106 -0.22 -9.72 -11.72
CA ASP A 106 -0.60 -10.93 -11.00
C ASP A 106 0.28 -12.11 -11.43
N ALA A 107 0.61 -13.01 -10.51
CA ALA A 107 1.49 -14.15 -10.77
C ALA A 107 1.14 -15.34 -9.86
N SER A 108 1.90 -16.42 -9.99
CA SER A 108 1.58 -17.74 -9.44
C SER A 108 0.34 -18.33 -10.10
N LEU A 109 -0.86 -17.98 -9.62
CA LEU A 109 -2.13 -18.49 -10.10
C LEU A 109 -2.99 -17.34 -10.59
N ALA A 110 -3.58 -17.49 -11.77
CA ALA A 110 -4.44 -16.46 -12.33
C ALA A 110 -5.71 -16.25 -11.49
N GLY A 111 -6.22 -15.02 -11.48
CA GLY A 111 -7.54 -14.69 -10.95
C GLY A 111 -7.54 -13.59 -9.90
N ASP A 112 -6.36 -13.14 -9.48
CA ASP A 112 -6.21 -12.05 -8.54
C ASP A 112 -6.18 -10.69 -9.28
N THR A 113 -6.66 -9.64 -8.62
CA THR A 113 -6.52 -8.25 -9.09
C THR A 113 -6.06 -7.34 -7.97
N PHE A 114 -5.42 -6.23 -8.31
CA PHE A 114 -4.84 -5.32 -7.33
C PHE A 114 -5.32 -3.89 -7.52
N LYS A 115 -5.47 -3.18 -6.41
CA LYS A 115 -5.45 -1.71 -6.35
C LYS A 115 -4.00 -1.28 -6.12
N VAL A 116 -3.56 -0.30 -6.90
CA VAL A 116 -2.20 0.26 -6.85
C VAL A 116 -2.31 1.69 -6.38
N PHE A 117 -1.49 2.05 -5.39
CA PHE A 117 -1.46 3.37 -4.79
C PHE A 117 -0.10 4.02 -5.00
N SER A 118 -0.10 5.34 -5.13
CA SER A 118 1.09 6.17 -5.19
C SER A 118 0.98 7.23 -4.10
N ASN A 119 1.95 7.27 -3.18
CA ASN A 119 1.98 8.22 -2.06
C ASN A 119 0.65 8.19 -1.26
N GLY A 120 0.07 7.00 -1.09
CA GLY A 120 -1.21 6.79 -0.40
C GLY A 120 -2.47 7.15 -1.19
N GLN A 121 -2.35 7.67 -2.41
CA GLN A 121 -3.49 7.95 -3.31
C GLN A 121 -3.68 6.84 -4.32
N LEU A 122 -4.92 6.49 -4.65
CA LEU A 122 -5.20 5.47 -5.65
C LEU A 122 -4.68 5.91 -7.02
N LEU A 123 -3.73 5.15 -7.57
CA LEU A 123 -3.21 5.34 -8.92
C LEU A 123 -4.11 4.63 -9.96
N GLY A 124 -4.61 3.45 -9.60
CA GLY A 124 -5.56 2.70 -10.41
C GLY A 124 -5.65 1.23 -9.98
N SER A 125 -6.23 0.40 -10.83
CA SER A 125 -6.34 -1.05 -10.62
C SER A 125 -5.73 -1.82 -11.79
N THR A 126 -5.30 -3.06 -11.55
CA THR A 126 -4.96 -3.98 -12.63
C THR A 126 -6.21 -4.36 -13.42
N SER A 127 -6.02 -4.85 -14.66
CA SER A 127 -7.09 -5.25 -15.56
C SER A 127 -8.02 -6.29 -14.95
N SER A 128 -9.31 -6.18 -15.20
CA SER A 128 -10.26 -7.20 -14.75
C SER A 128 -9.99 -8.54 -15.42
N VAL A 129 -10.01 -9.60 -14.61
CA VAL A 129 -9.93 -11.00 -15.06
C VAL A 129 -11.00 -11.82 -14.34
N PRO A 130 -11.49 -12.93 -14.92
CA PRO A 130 -12.45 -13.79 -14.22
C PRO A 130 -11.83 -14.38 -12.95
N VAL A 131 -12.59 -14.40 -11.86
CA VAL A 131 -12.24 -15.14 -10.64
C VAL A 131 -12.01 -16.60 -11.01
N GLN A 132 -10.90 -17.17 -10.54
CA GLN A 132 -10.58 -18.58 -10.71
C GLN A 132 -10.72 -19.34 -9.39
N VAL A 133 -10.63 -20.67 -9.47
CA VAL A 133 -10.63 -21.57 -8.30
C VAL A 133 -9.30 -22.31 -8.24
N TYR A 134 -8.70 -22.33 -7.05
CA TYR A 134 -7.49 -23.07 -6.73
C TYR A 134 -7.57 -24.52 -7.21
N GLY A 135 -6.48 -25.01 -7.81
CA GLY A 135 -6.41 -26.33 -8.44
C GLY A 135 -6.90 -26.40 -9.89
N SER A 136 -7.61 -25.37 -10.38
CA SER A 136 -8.03 -25.25 -11.79
C SER A 136 -7.53 -23.99 -12.48
N ALA A 137 -7.07 -23.00 -11.71
CA ALA A 137 -6.52 -21.76 -12.22
C ALA A 137 -5.26 -22.02 -13.07
N PRO A 138 -5.10 -21.28 -14.20
CA PRO A 138 -3.83 -21.23 -14.90
C PRO A 138 -2.68 -20.86 -13.96
N ASP A 139 -1.59 -21.62 -14.05
CA ASP A 139 -0.40 -21.46 -13.22
C ASP A 139 0.81 -21.14 -14.11
N VAL A 140 1.53 -20.07 -13.77
CA VAL A 140 2.80 -19.68 -14.40
C VAL A 140 3.93 -19.55 -13.38
N GLY A 141 3.68 -19.90 -12.12
CA GLY A 141 4.59 -19.72 -11.01
C GLY A 141 5.08 -18.28 -10.92
N TYR A 142 6.39 -18.11 -10.78
CA TYR A 142 7.03 -16.80 -10.68
C TYR A 142 7.57 -16.28 -12.03
N ASP A 143 7.09 -16.80 -13.16
CA ASP A 143 7.40 -16.25 -14.49
C ASP A 143 6.49 -15.05 -14.80
N TYR A 144 6.94 -13.87 -14.36
CA TYR A 144 6.20 -12.62 -14.49
C TYR A 144 6.04 -12.15 -15.95
N ASP A 145 6.95 -12.51 -16.84
CA ASP A 145 6.82 -12.16 -18.26
C ASP A 145 5.80 -13.08 -18.96
N ALA A 146 5.73 -14.35 -18.60
CA ALA A 146 4.65 -15.24 -19.03
C ALA A 146 3.28 -14.77 -18.52
N ALA A 147 3.19 -14.38 -17.24
CA ALA A 147 1.98 -13.79 -16.67
C ALA A 147 1.57 -12.50 -17.42
N LEU A 148 2.55 -11.62 -17.70
CA LEU A 148 2.35 -10.40 -18.46
C LEU A 148 1.95 -10.66 -19.92
N GLN A 149 2.10 -11.85 -20.47
CA GLN A 149 1.64 -12.17 -21.83
C GLN A 149 0.27 -12.88 -21.82
N ASN A 150 -0.10 -13.52 -20.72
CA ASN A 150 -1.32 -14.29 -20.59
C ASN A 150 -2.52 -13.45 -20.10
N SER A 151 -3.62 -13.42 -20.86
CA SER A 151 -4.82 -12.63 -20.53
C SER A 151 -5.60 -13.15 -19.32
N ALA A 152 -5.29 -14.35 -18.81
CA ALA A 152 -5.88 -14.85 -17.58
C ALA A 152 -5.37 -14.11 -16.32
N PHE A 153 -4.18 -13.51 -16.40
CA PHE A 153 -3.55 -12.79 -15.29
C PHE A 153 -3.82 -11.29 -15.40
N SER A 154 -4.14 -10.66 -14.27
CA SER A 154 -4.37 -9.22 -14.25
C SER A 154 -3.05 -8.45 -14.40
N ARG A 155 -3.12 -7.29 -15.07
CA ARG A 155 -1.97 -6.40 -15.25
C ARG A 155 -2.37 -4.93 -15.22
N GLY A 156 -1.47 -4.08 -14.73
CA GLY A 156 -1.62 -2.63 -14.78
C GLY A 156 -0.35 -2.02 -15.37
N VAL A 157 -0.52 -1.05 -16.27
CA VAL A 157 0.59 -0.24 -16.79
C VAL A 157 0.23 1.22 -16.56
N PHE A 158 1.03 1.92 -15.76
CA PHE A 158 0.78 3.28 -15.32
C PHE A 158 1.90 4.20 -15.81
N THR A 159 1.52 5.26 -16.51
CA THR A 159 2.44 6.31 -16.94
C THR A 159 2.61 7.34 -15.84
N LEU A 160 3.86 7.58 -15.45
CA LEU A 160 4.25 8.46 -14.36
C LEU A 160 5.15 9.57 -14.88
N GLY A 161 4.83 10.82 -14.53
CA GLY A 161 5.71 11.95 -14.81
C GLY A 161 6.89 12.03 -13.85
N ALA A 162 7.70 13.08 -13.99
CA ALA A 162 8.74 13.39 -13.02
C ALA A 162 8.17 13.57 -11.59
N GLY A 163 8.94 13.14 -10.60
CA GLY A 163 8.55 13.17 -9.19
C GLY A 163 9.10 12.02 -8.37
N SER A 164 8.83 12.06 -7.06
CA SER A 164 9.15 10.99 -6.12
C SER A 164 7.91 10.17 -5.80
N TYR A 165 8.07 8.86 -5.83
CA TYR A 165 6.98 7.90 -5.71
C TYR A 165 7.27 6.91 -4.59
N SER A 166 6.23 6.60 -3.81
CA SER A 166 6.12 5.44 -2.95
C SER A 166 4.90 4.65 -3.40
N ILE A 167 5.15 3.51 -4.05
CA ILE A 167 4.14 2.64 -4.63
C ILE A 167 3.82 1.52 -3.65
N THR A 168 2.54 1.38 -3.35
CA THR A 168 2.00 0.27 -2.56
C THR A 168 0.81 -0.34 -3.30
N GLY A 169 0.30 -1.46 -2.79
CA GLY A 169 -0.90 -2.05 -3.35
C GLY A 169 -1.65 -2.92 -2.37
N ALA A 170 -2.84 -3.33 -2.77
CA ALA A 170 -3.69 -4.24 -2.02
C ALA A 170 -4.51 -5.12 -2.96
N LEU A 171 -4.78 -6.35 -2.53
CA LEU A 171 -5.63 -7.30 -3.23
C LEU A 171 -7.06 -6.75 -3.30
N ALA A 172 -7.60 -6.70 -4.51
CA ALA A 172 -8.95 -6.23 -4.80
C ALA A 172 -9.90 -7.40 -5.14
N GLN A 173 -9.38 -8.44 -5.77
CA GLN A 173 -10.05 -9.71 -6.04
C GLN A 173 -9.08 -10.81 -5.70
N SER A 174 -9.55 -11.85 -5.03
CA SER A 174 -8.73 -13.03 -4.73
C SER A 174 -9.16 -14.24 -5.55
N LEU A 175 -8.22 -15.12 -5.88
CA LEU A 175 -8.47 -16.52 -6.20
C LEU A 175 -9.36 -17.17 -5.13
N MET A 176 -10.29 -18.04 -5.53
CA MET A 176 -11.12 -18.80 -4.59
C MET A 176 -10.49 -20.13 -4.23
N ILE A 177 -10.71 -20.61 -3.02
CA ILE A 177 -10.36 -21.96 -2.56
C ILE A 177 -11.61 -22.66 -2.00
N ASP A 178 -11.70 -23.98 -2.18
CA ASP A 178 -12.71 -24.81 -1.53
C ASP A 178 -12.48 -24.76 -0.01
N ASP A 179 -13.52 -24.38 0.73
CA ASP A 179 -13.45 -24.25 2.19
C ASP A 179 -13.51 -25.61 2.92
N GLY A 180 -13.63 -26.72 2.17
CA GLY A 180 -13.74 -28.08 2.70
C GLY A 180 -15.11 -28.38 3.32
N MET A 181 -16.04 -27.42 3.29
CA MET A 181 -17.43 -27.56 3.72
C MET A 181 -18.43 -27.46 2.56
N GLY A 182 -17.93 -27.48 1.32
CA GLY A 182 -18.74 -27.39 0.10
C GLY A 182 -19.03 -25.96 -0.36
N GLY A 183 -18.29 -24.97 0.16
CA GLY A 183 -18.31 -23.58 -0.27
C GLY A 183 -16.99 -23.13 -0.89
N LEU A 184 -16.99 -21.90 -1.42
CA LEU A 184 -15.79 -21.23 -1.92
C LEU A 184 -15.51 -20.00 -1.07
N SER A 185 -14.26 -19.84 -0.66
CA SER A 185 -13.77 -18.69 0.10
C SER A 185 -12.59 -18.02 -0.62
N PRO A 186 -12.38 -16.69 -0.48
CA PRO A 186 -11.20 -16.05 -1.00
C PRO A 186 -9.95 -16.59 -0.32
N LEU A 187 -8.93 -16.92 -1.10
CA LEU A 187 -7.64 -17.41 -0.60
C LEU A 187 -6.91 -16.30 0.17
N ASN A 188 -7.06 -15.03 -0.26
CA ASN A 188 -6.38 -13.86 0.29
C ASN A 188 -4.87 -14.03 0.45
N ALA A 189 -4.28 -14.87 -0.41
CA ALA A 189 -2.86 -15.09 -0.52
C ALA A 189 -2.49 -15.25 -1.99
N THR A 190 -1.53 -14.47 -2.46
CA THR A 190 -1.07 -14.47 -3.86
C THR A 190 0.33 -13.88 -3.98
N ALA A 191 0.93 -14.03 -5.15
CA ALA A 191 2.20 -13.43 -5.50
C ALA A 191 2.03 -12.51 -6.72
N GLY A 192 2.83 -11.46 -6.79
CA GLY A 192 2.87 -10.60 -7.96
C GLY A 192 4.21 -9.90 -8.08
N ALA A 193 4.35 -9.08 -9.11
CA ALA A 193 5.56 -8.30 -9.30
C ALA A 193 5.28 -6.93 -9.87
N VAL A 194 6.21 -6.01 -9.58
CA VAL A 194 6.28 -4.69 -10.18
C VAL A 194 7.58 -4.52 -10.96
N LYS A 195 7.55 -3.76 -12.05
CA LYS A 195 8.77 -3.27 -12.71
C LYS A 195 8.61 -1.83 -13.14
N LEU A 196 9.73 -1.10 -13.16
CA LEU A 196 9.81 0.28 -13.61
C LEU A 196 10.72 0.38 -14.83
N SER A 197 10.21 1.00 -15.89
CA SER A 197 11.01 1.44 -17.04
C SER A 197 10.93 2.95 -17.14
N VAL A 198 12.04 3.63 -17.40
CA VAL A 198 12.07 5.09 -17.54
C VAL A 198 12.70 5.45 -18.89
N SER A 199 12.07 6.37 -19.61
CA SER A 199 12.55 6.85 -20.91
C SER A 199 12.51 8.37 -20.96
N ALA A 200 13.41 8.97 -21.72
CA ALA A 200 13.40 10.42 -21.93
C ALA A 200 12.11 10.84 -22.66
N VAL A 201 11.52 11.95 -22.23
CA VAL A 201 10.45 12.63 -22.95
C VAL A 201 11.10 13.38 -24.10
N PRO A 202 10.70 13.16 -25.36
CA PRO A 202 11.23 13.92 -26.48
C PRO A 202 11.06 15.41 -26.24
N GLU A 203 12.15 16.18 -26.31
CA GLU A 203 12.07 17.62 -26.16
C GLU A 203 11.12 18.20 -27.22
N PRO A 204 10.27 19.17 -26.86
CA PRO A 204 9.39 19.80 -27.83
C PRO A 204 10.21 20.40 -28.97
N SER A 205 9.84 20.06 -30.22
CA SER A 205 10.41 20.65 -31.44
C SER A 205 10.22 22.18 -31.51
N SER A 206 9.46 22.76 -30.58
CA SER A 206 9.33 24.21 -30.40
C SER A 206 10.67 24.88 -30.08
N LEU A 207 11.58 24.26 -29.33
CA LEU A 207 12.92 24.83 -29.11
C LEU A 207 13.71 24.87 -30.43
N ALA A 208 13.67 23.78 -31.20
CA ALA A 208 14.26 23.75 -32.52
C ALA A 208 13.64 24.79 -33.47
N LEU A 209 12.33 25.01 -33.40
CA LEU A 209 11.63 26.04 -34.16
C LEU A 209 12.00 27.46 -33.72
N VAL A 210 12.17 27.71 -32.42
CA VAL A 210 12.65 29.01 -31.92
C VAL A 210 14.06 29.27 -32.42
N PHE A 211 14.97 28.30 -32.33
CA PHE A 211 16.32 28.44 -32.87
C PHE A 211 16.33 28.61 -34.40
N ALA A 212 15.48 27.89 -35.11
CA ALA A 212 15.33 28.05 -36.56
C ALA A 212 14.80 29.44 -36.92
N ALA A 213 13.78 29.93 -36.21
CA ALA A 213 13.22 31.26 -36.41
C ALA A 213 14.24 32.37 -36.11
N LEU A 214 14.98 32.24 -35.00
CA LEU A 214 16.06 33.17 -34.65
C LEU A 214 17.18 33.15 -35.70
N GLY A 215 17.56 31.97 -36.20
CA GLY A 215 18.54 31.81 -37.26
C GLY A 215 18.11 32.48 -38.58
N VAL A 216 16.86 32.30 -38.98
CA VAL A 216 16.29 32.97 -40.17
C VAL A 216 16.28 34.48 -39.98
N THR A 217 15.82 34.98 -38.82
CA THR A 217 15.75 36.42 -38.55
C THR A 217 17.14 37.08 -38.59
N TRP A 218 18.17 36.40 -38.06
CA TRP A 218 19.55 36.88 -38.10
C TRP A 218 20.17 36.87 -39.51
N LEU A 219 19.86 35.85 -40.32
CA LEU A 219 20.30 35.82 -41.72
C LEU A 219 19.65 36.95 -42.54
N VAL A 220 18.38 37.27 -42.27
CA VAL A 220 17.67 38.38 -42.92
C VAL A 220 18.25 39.73 -42.49
N SER A 221 18.52 39.95 -41.20
CA SER A 221 19.07 41.22 -40.71
C SER A 221 20.48 41.52 -41.26
N ARG A 222 21.31 40.49 -41.47
CA ARG A 222 22.63 40.66 -42.13
C ARG A 222 22.55 41.11 -43.58
N ARG A 223 21.45 40.80 -44.28
CA ARG A 223 21.27 41.19 -45.70
C ARG A 223 20.81 42.62 -45.88
N THR A 224 20.23 43.24 -44.86
CA THR A 224 19.74 44.62 -44.93
C THR A 224 20.81 45.68 -44.66
N GLU A 225 21.94 45.34 -44.05
CA GLU A 225 23.04 46.29 -43.74
C GLU A 225 24.03 46.51 -44.90
N THR A 226 23.91 45.78 -46.01
CA THR A 226 24.82 45.88 -47.18
C THR A 226 24.27 46.74 -48.33
N ARG A 227 23.33 47.65 -48.05
CA ARG A 227 22.68 48.49 -49.07
C ARG A 227 22.76 49.97 -48.76
#